data_AF-A0A8K9UUP0-F1
#
_entry.id   AF-A0A8K9UUP0-F1
#
_cell.length_a   1.000
_cell.length_b   1.000
_cell.length_c   1.000
_cell.angle_alpha   90.00
_cell.angle_beta   90.00
_cell.angle_gamma   90.00
#
_symmetry.space_group_name_H-M   'P 1'
#
loop_
_entity.id
_entity.type
_entity.pdbx_description
1 polymer ?
#
loop_
_entity_poly.entity_id
_entity_poly.type
_entity_poly.pdbx_seq_one_letter_code
_entity_poly.pdbx_strand_id
1 'polypeptide(L)'
;MQRLSQQVWIGTEDWSVATLVSGIPGIHTIGTVLGISIKYAAIAGFETFESHVVSKLLRDTSNGMMDLRVDCLQNTDLYSMAVKNFSLDGYDMTSSYNVYKAVYAVAHALHQALGCDSGECQKIEVQPWQEVPPSICSPECPTGHRKLQTGQHKCCFDCLACPAHTFLNSTGSTWCQACELHQWSTEASNVCLDRTVLLLAWDAPLSLALLVLLALTLFMTLGSGVVFLLNLGTPVAKSAGGRTCLVMLLALTAAAASALCHFGLPSRPACLLKQPLFVFSFTVCLACVTVRSFQVGNSTIFQLHSHYELFY
;
A
#
# COMPACT_ATOMS: atom_id res chain seq x y z
N MET A 1 0.13 -36.68 -50.92
CA MET A 1 1.00 -37.04 -49.79
C MET A 1 2.33 -36.31 -49.96
N GLN A 2 2.52 -35.20 -49.25
CA GLN A 2 3.78 -34.44 -49.26
C GLN A 2 4.83 -35.18 -48.42
N ARG A 3 6.02 -35.42 -48.98
CA ARG A 3 7.15 -36.02 -48.27
C ARG A 3 7.64 -35.02 -47.21
N LEU A 4 7.46 -35.35 -45.93
CA LEU A 4 7.85 -34.57 -44.74
C LEU A 4 9.37 -34.55 -44.48
N SER A 5 10.23 -34.70 -45.49
CA SER A 5 11.65 -35.06 -45.31
C SER A 5 12.60 -33.91 -44.93
N GLN A 6 12.10 -32.78 -44.39
CA GLN A 6 12.92 -31.62 -44.00
C GLN A 6 12.49 -31.00 -42.66
N GLN A 7 12.10 -31.83 -41.69
CA GLN A 7 11.83 -31.34 -40.34
C GLN A 7 13.07 -31.47 -39.46
N VAL A 8 13.32 -30.43 -38.66
CA VAL A 8 14.31 -30.46 -37.59
C VAL A 8 13.57 -30.69 -36.28
N TRP A 9 13.91 -31.77 -35.60
CA TRP A 9 13.30 -32.17 -34.35
C TRP A 9 14.16 -31.71 -33.19
N ILE A 10 13.55 -31.08 -32.19
CA ILE A 10 14.22 -30.74 -30.94
C ILE A 10 13.70 -31.71 -29.89
N GLY A 11 14.56 -32.61 -29.45
CA GLY A 11 14.23 -33.64 -28.47
C GLY A 11 14.51 -33.18 -27.05
N THR A 12 13.61 -33.54 -26.14
CA THR A 12 13.88 -33.49 -24.68
C THR A 12 14.96 -34.51 -24.31
N GLU A 13 15.47 -34.43 -23.09
CA GLU A 13 16.44 -35.40 -22.54
C GLU A 13 16.01 -36.83 -22.81
N ASP A 14 14.82 -37.21 -22.37
CA ASP A 14 14.26 -38.56 -22.50
C ASP A 14 14.27 -39.09 -23.94
N TRP A 15 14.05 -38.20 -24.92
CA TRP A 15 13.98 -38.61 -26.32
C TRP A 15 15.35 -38.67 -26.98
N SER A 16 16.25 -37.76 -26.59
CA SER A 16 17.54 -37.57 -27.24
C SER A 16 18.56 -38.68 -27.00
N VAL A 17 18.51 -39.31 -25.81
CA VAL A 17 19.44 -40.38 -25.42
C VAL A 17 18.82 -41.78 -25.43
N ALA A 18 17.50 -41.89 -25.69
CA ALA A 18 16.81 -43.16 -25.67
C ALA A 18 17.26 -44.09 -26.80
N THR A 19 17.93 -45.19 -26.42
CA THR A 19 18.33 -46.27 -27.33
C THR A 19 17.12 -46.88 -28.06
N LEU A 20 15.99 -47.00 -27.35
CA LEU A 20 14.71 -47.48 -27.90
C LEU A 20 14.23 -46.65 -29.09
N VAL A 21 14.51 -45.35 -29.08
CA VAL A 21 14.09 -44.41 -30.12
C VAL A 21 15.08 -44.44 -31.28
N SER A 22 16.39 -44.40 -30.99
CA SER A 22 17.42 -44.56 -32.03
C SER A 22 17.32 -45.90 -32.76
N GLY A 23 16.74 -46.92 -32.11
CA GLY A 23 16.52 -48.26 -32.66
C GLY A 23 15.27 -48.42 -33.51
N ILE A 24 14.41 -47.39 -33.64
CA ILE A 24 13.20 -47.49 -34.46
C ILE A 24 13.60 -47.61 -35.94
N PRO A 25 13.14 -48.65 -36.66
CA PRO A 25 13.50 -48.84 -38.06
C PRO A 25 13.01 -47.66 -38.91
N GLY A 26 13.94 -47.02 -39.63
CA GLY A 26 13.65 -45.84 -40.46
C GLY A 26 13.68 -44.50 -39.71
N ILE A 27 14.05 -44.45 -38.43
CA ILE A 27 14.13 -43.19 -37.67
C ILE A 27 15.12 -42.19 -38.29
N HIS A 28 16.19 -42.66 -38.92
CA HIS A 28 17.17 -41.83 -39.63
C HIS A 28 16.59 -41.09 -40.86
N THR A 29 15.36 -41.43 -41.29
CA THR A 29 14.69 -40.79 -42.44
C THR A 29 13.84 -39.58 -42.08
N ILE A 30 13.64 -39.30 -40.78
CA ILE A 30 12.74 -38.23 -40.30
C ILE A 30 13.37 -36.82 -40.37
N GLY A 31 14.67 -36.72 -40.68
CA GLY A 31 15.43 -35.47 -40.72
C GLY A 31 16.43 -35.34 -39.57
N THR A 32 16.84 -34.10 -39.28
CA THR A 32 17.85 -33.80 -38.26
C THR A 32 17.20 -33.76 -36.88
N VAL A 33 17.81 -34.40 -35.88
CA VAL A 33 17.40 -34.33 -34.48
C VAL A 33 18.48 -33.61 -33.67
N LEU A 34 18.09 -32.53 -32.98
CA LEU A 34 18.90 -31.87 -31.97
C LEU A 34 18.39 -32.27 -30.59
N GLY A 35 19.24 -32.97 -29.84
CA GLY A 35 18.93 -33.42 -28.49
C GLY A 35 19.58 -32.56 -27.43
N ILE A 36 18.92 -32.46 -26.27
CA ILE A 36 19.50 -31.89 -25.05
C ILE A 36 19.75 -33.06 -24.10
N SER A 37 20.99 -33.25 -23.64
CA SER A 37 21.33 -34.34 -22.70
C SER A 37 22.06 -33.80 -21.47
N ILE A 38 21.81 -34.42 -20.31
CA ILE A 38 22.57 -34.14 -19.10
C ILE A 38 23.98 -34.69 -19.28
N LYS A 39 24.98 -33.92 -18.83
CA LYS A 39 26.38 -34.33 -18.89
C LYS A 39 26.58 -35.64 -18.13
N TYR A 40 27.08 -36.66 -18.83
CA TYR A 40 27.48 -37.92 -18.24
C TYR A 40 28.49 -37.71 -17.11
N ALA A 41 28.23 -38.30 -15.96
CA ALA A 41 29.13 -38.34 -14.82
C ALA A 41 29.16 -39.77 -14.25
N ALA A 42 30.33 -40.40 -14.30
CA ALA A 42 30.52 -41.71 -13.70
C ALA A 42 30.67 -41.59 -12.17
N ILE A 43 30.00 -42.48 -11.44
CA ILE A 43 30.19 -42.63 -10.00
C ILE A 43 31.39 -43.56 -9.78
N ALA A 44 32.47 -43.04 -9.22
CA ALA A 44 33.67 -43.82 -8.96
C ALA A 44 33.36 -45.03 -8.04
N GLY A 45 33.76 -46.24 -8.48
CA GLY A 45 33.57 -47.48 -7.71
C GLY A 45 32.16 -48.10 -7.79
N PHE A 46 31.22 -47.47 -8.49
CA PHE A 46 29.85 -47.99 -8.60
C PHE A 46 29.78 -49.27 -9.45
N GLU A 47 30.47 -49.30 -10.59
CA GLU A 47 30.56 -50.48 -11.46
C GLU A 47 31.17 -51.69 -10.73
N THR A 48 32.21 -51.45 -9.90
CA THR A 48 32.79 -52.49 -9.07
C THR A 48 31.82 -52.98 -8.01
N PHE A 49 31.03 -52.08 -7.40
CA PHE A 49 30.00 -52.45 -6.43
C PHE A 49 28.91 -53.33 -7.07
N GLU A 50 28.41 -52.95 -8.24
CA GLU A 50 27.41 -53.74 -8.98
C GLU A 50 27.93 -55.14 -9.32
N SER A 51 29.16 -55.24 -9.83
CA SER A 51 29.79 -56.52 -10.16
C SER A 51 29.93 -57.45 -8.94
N HIS A 52 30.26 -56.89 -7.77
CA HIS A 52 30.33 -57.65 -6.51
C HIS A 52 28.96 -58.10 -6.03
N VAL A 53 27.93 -57.24 -6.14
CA VAL A 53 26.55 -57.59 -5.75
C VAL A 53 26.00 -58.70 -6.66
N VAL A 54 26.15 -58.57 -7.98
CA VAL A 54 25.68 -59.58 -8.95
C VAL A 54 26.39 -60.92 -8.74
N SER A 55 27.72 -60.92 -8.59
CA SER A 55 28.47 -62.16 -8.36
C SER A 55 28.13 -62.84 -7.03
N LYS A 56 27.84 -62.06 -5.98
CA LYS A 56 27.36 -62.58 -4.70
C LYS A 56 25.97 -63.20 -4.82
N LEU A 57 25.05 -62.54 -5.53
CA LEU A 57 23.70 -63.06 -5.79
C LEU A 57 23.75 -64.39 -6.55
N LEU A 58 24.60 -64.52 -7.56
CA LEU A 58 24.79 -65.76 -8.32
C LEU A 58 25.33 -66.91 -7.44
N ARG A 59 26.24 -66.60 -6.50
CA ARG A 59 26.79 -67.58 -5.56
C ARG A 59 25.78 -68.05 -4.51
N ASP A 60 25.02 -67.13 -3.92
CA ASP A 60 24.01 -67.46 -2.91
C ASP A 60 22.85 -68.29 -3.51
N THR A 61 22.53 -68.06 -4.79
CA THR A 61 21.54 -68.86 -5.54
C THR A 61 22.00 -70.31 -5.74
N SER A 62 23.31 -70.55 -5.88
CA SER A 62 23.87 -71.91 -6.02
C SER A 62 23.83 -72.73 -4.72
N ASN A 63 23.73 -72.09 -3.55
CA ASN A 63 23.80 -72.74 -2.25
C ASN A 63 22.44 -72.94 -1.57
N GLY A 64 21.32 -72.69 -2.27
CA GLY A 64 19.99 -73.10 -1.83
C GLY A 64 19.49 -72.46 -0.53
N MET A 65 19.91 -71.23 -0.21
CA MET A 65 19.42 -70.47 0.95
C MET A 65 18.93 -69.10 0.47
N MET A 66 17.61 -68.93 0.37
CA MET A 66 17.01 -67.63 0.06
C MET A 66 16.66 -66.92 1.37
N ASP A 67 17.62 -66.21 1.94
CA ASP A 67 17.32 -65.10 2.85
C ASP A 67 18.07 -63.87 2.36
N LEU A 68 17.57 -63.28 1.27
CA LEU A 68 17.96 -61.94 0.87
C LEU A 68 16.83 -60.98 1.22
N ARG A 69 16.45 -60.96 2.50
CA ARG A 69 15.64 -59.89 3.05
C ARG A 69 16.54 -58.67 3.28
N VAL A 70 16.94 -58.01 2.19
CA VAL A 70 17.35 -56.60 2.30
C VAL A 70 16.05 -55.82 2.47
N ASP A 71 15.68 -55.54 3.72
CA ASP A 71 14.39 -54.93 4.10
C ASP A 71 14.07 -53.60 3.36
N CYS A 72 15.05 -53.00 2.68
CA CYS A 72 14.87 -51.76 1.92
C CYS A 72 14.69 -51.93 0.41
N LEU A 73 14.91 -53.12 -0.18
CA LEU A 73 14.79 -53.34 -1.62
C LEU A 73 13.71 -54.39 -1.91
N GLN A 74 12.44 -53.98 -1.82
CA GLN A 74 11.30 -54.75 -2.30
C GLN A 74 11.23 -54.80 -3.85
N ASN A 75 12.35 -54.95 -4.55
CA ASN A 75 12.32 -55.06 -6.00
C ASN A 75 12.79 -56.43 -6.47
N THR A 76 11.81 -57.29 -6.78
CA THR A 76 11.95 -58.62 -7.37
C THR A 76 12.65 -58.62 -8.73
N ASP A 77 12.81 -57.46 -9.37
CA ASP A 77 13.34 -57.33 -10.72
C ASP A 77 14.84 -57.60 -10.81
N LEU A 78 15.65 -57.19 -9.82
CA LEU A 78 17.11 -57.35 -9.86
C LEU A 78 17.53 -58.82 -9.85
N TYR A 79 16.83 -59.65 -9.07
CA TYR A 79 17.00 -61.10 -9.04
C TYR A 79 16.70 -61.73 -10.41
N SER A 80 15.59 -61.33 -11.04
CA SER A 80 15.18 -61.85 -12.34
C SER A 80 16.15 -61.45 -13.47
N MET A 81 16.78 -60.27 -13.37
CA MET A 81 17.77 -59.78 -14.33
C MET A 81 19.12 -60.49 -14.18
N ALA A 82 19.56 -60.75 -12.94
CA ALA A 82 20.80 -61.48 -12.66
C ALA A 82 20.73 -62.94 -13.15
N VAL A 83 19.61 -63.64 -12.91
CA VAL A 83 19.41 -65.03 -13.37
C VAL A 83 19.34 -65.13 -14.90
N LYS A 84 18.87 -64.07 -15.58
CA LYS A 84 18.77 -64.01 -17.05
C LYS A 84 20.08 -63.57 -17.74
N ASN A 85 21.18 -63.43 -17.00
CA ASN A 85 22.49 -63.06 -17.53
C ASN A 85 22.46 -61.74 -18.34
N PHE A 86 21.73 -60.76 -17.83
CA PHE A 86 21.56 -59.47 -18.50
C PHE A 86 22.89 -58.70 -18.54
N SER A 87 23.25 -58.16 -19.71
CA SER A 87 24.47 -57.36 -19.85
C SER A 87 24.25 -55.96 -19.27
N LEU A 88 25.14 -55.55 -18.37
CA LEU A 88 25.15 -54.21 -17.76
C LEU A 88 25.64 -53.11 -18.72
N ASP A 89 26.21 -53.47 -19.89
CA ASP A 89 26.72 -52.53 -20.90
C ASP A 89 25.65 -51.60 -21.49
N GLY A 90 24.36 -51.92 -21.32
CA GLY A 90 23.24 -51.11 -21.83
C GLY A 90 22.56 -50.23 -20.78
N TYR A 91 23.05 -50.20 -19.54
CA TYR A 91 22.40 -49.50 -18.44
C TYR A 91 22.72 -48.00 -18.44
N ASP A 92 21.68 -47.18 -18.35
CA ASP A 92 21.82 -45.73 -18.38
C ASP A 92 22.30 -45.20 -17.02
N MET A 93 23.61 -44.96 -16.94
CA MET A 93 24.28 -44.40 -15.76
C MET A 93 23.82 -43.00 -15.40
N THR A 94 23.20 -42.24 -16.32
CA THR A 94 22.74 -40.86 -16.03
C THR A 94 21.57 -40.85 -15.03
N SER A 95 20.63 -41.78 -15.20
CA SER A 95 19.51 -41.98 -14.27
C SER A 95 20.00 -42.35 -12.86
N SER A 96 20.98 -43.24 -12.75
CA SER A 96 21.57 -43.63 -11.46
C SER A 96 22.35 -42.49 -10.80
N TYR A 97 23.03 -41.66 -11.58
CA TYR A 97 23.71 -40.48 -11.07
C TYR A 97 22.75 -39.45 -10.48
N ASN A 98 21.59 -39.24 -11.09
CA ASN A 98 20.54 -38.36 -10.55
C ASN A 98 19.98 -38.88 -9.23
N VAL A 99 19.77 -40.20 -9.10
CA VAL A 99 19.38 -40.83 -7.83
C VAL A 99 20.47 -40.66 -6.77
N TYR A 100 21.73 -40.90 -7.13
CA TYR A 100 22.88 -40.68 -6.23
C TYR A 100 22.92 -39.23 -5.73
N LYS A 101 22.77 -38.25 -6.63
CA LYS A 101 22.73 -36.83 -6.27
C LYS A 101 21.57 -36.48 -5.36
N ALA A 102 20.39 -37.04 -5.60
CA ALA A 102 19.21 -36.82 -4.75
C ALA A 102 19.42 -37.36 -3.33
N VAL A 103 19.89 -38.60 -3.21
CA VAL A 103 20.21 -39.22 -1.91
C VAL A 103 21.31 -38.44 -1.20
N TYR A 104 22.36 -38.05 -1.93
CA TYR A 104 23.46 -37.25 -1.40
C TYR A 104 22.98 -35.89 -0.89
N ALA A 105 22.08 -35.22 -1.62
CA ALA A 105 21.52 -33.93 -1.22
C ALA A 105 20.71 -34.05 0.08
N VAL A 106 19.86 -35.07 0.19
CA VAL A 106 19.09 -35.34 1.42
C VAL A 106 20.02 -35.65 2.58
N ALA A 107 21.03 -36.49 2.38
CA ALA A 107 22.00 -36.83 3.41
C ALA A 107 22.77 -35.59 3.89
N HIS A 108 23.15 -34.71 2.96
CA HIS A 108 23.86 -33.47 3.28
C HIS A 108 22.97 -32.46 4.02
N ALA A 109 21.71 -32.31 3.60
CA ALA A 109 20.73 -31.47 4.30
C ALA A 109 20.52 -31.96 5.74
N LEU A 110 20.35 -33.28 5.92
CA LEU A 110 20.21 -33.88 7.25
C LEU A 110 21.48 -33.72 8.09
N HIS A 111 22.67 -33.86 7.48
CA HIS A 111 23.94 -33.63 8.15
C HIS A 111 24.06 -32.22 8.73
N GLN A 112 23.61 -31.21 7.97
CA GLN A 112 23.56 -29.83 8.43
C GLN A 112 22.49 -29.62 9.51
N ALA A 113 21.27 -30.14 9.30
CA ALA A 113 20.16 -30.00 10.24
C ALA A 113 20.46 -30.63 11.62
N LEU A 114 21.21 -31.73 11.65
CA LEU A 114 21.60 -32.43 12.88
C LEU A 114 22.92 -31.93 13.47
N GLY A 115 23.59 -30.94 12.85
CA GLY A 115 24.84 -30.34 13.34
C GLY A 115 26.02 -31.31 13.40
N CYS A 116 26.12 -32.24 12.43
CA CYS A 116 27.06 -33.36 12.44
C CYS A 116 28.53 -33.01 12.10
N ASP A 117 28.88 -31.72 11.95
CA ASP A 117 30.19 -31.26 11.45
C ASP A 117 31.39 -31.71 12.30
N SER A 118 31.15 -32.06 13.57
CA SER A 118 32.19 -32.50 14.52
C SER A 118 32.30 -34.03 14.67
N GLY A 119 31.51 -34.80 13.89
CA GLY A 119 31.46 -36.26 13.97
C GLY A 119 30.42 -36.80 14.97
N GLU A 120 29.80 -35.93 15.77
CA GLU A 120 28.62 -36.26 16.59
C GLU A 120 27.37 -35.54 16.06
N CYS A 121 26.27 -36.28 15.92
CA CYS A 121 25.00 -35.76 15.43
C CYS A 121 23.98 -35.63 16.56
N GLN A 122 23.20 -34.55 16.56
CA GLN A 122 22.08 -34.39 17.49
C GLN A 122 20.92 -35.32 17.08
N LYS A 123 20.25 -35.96 18.06
CA LYS A 123 19.05 -36.78 17.81
C LYS A 123 17.80 -35.91 17.88
N ILE A 124 17.61 -35.07 16.87
CA ILE A 124 16.41 -34.24 16.73
C ILE A 124 15.48 -34.89 15.70
N GLU A 125 14.18 -34.84 15.97
CA GLU A 125 13.16 -35.26 15.01
C GLU A 125 12.94 -34.14 13.98
N VAL A 126 13.49 -34.31 12.78
CA VAL A 126 13.39 -33.34 11.69
C VAL A 126 12.25 -33.74 10.75
N GLN A 127 11.25 -32.87 10.60
CA GLN A 127 10.15 -33.13 9.67
C GLN A 127 10.52 -32.68 8.25
N PRO A 128 10.18 -33.45 7.19
CA PRO A 128 10.60 -33.16 5.81
C PRO A 128 10.22 -31.76 5.28
N TRP A 129 9.15 -31.14 5.80
CA TRP A 129 8.66 -29.83 5.37
C TRP A 129 9.34 -28.64 6.06
N GLN A 130 10.12 -28.85 7.13
CA GLN A 130 10.78 -27.76 7.85
C GLN A 130 12.01 -27.20 7.11
N GLU A 131 12.63 -28.02 6.26
CA GLU A 131 13.86 -27.67 5.52
C GLU A 131 13.58 -27.11 4.11
N VAL A 132 12.32 -27.07 3.67
CA VAL A 132 11.96 -26.60 2.33
C VAL A 132 11.71 -25.08 2.36
N PRO A 133 12.48 -24.27 1.61
CA PRO A 133 12.22 -22.84 1.55
C PRO A 133 10.86 -22.56 0.90
N PRO A 134 10.03 -21.66 1.46
CA PRO A 134 8.76 -21.31 0.87
C PRO A 134 8.96 -20.58 -0.46
N SER A 135 8.32 -21.07 -1.52
CA SER A 135 8.38 -20.47 -2.86
C SER A 135 7.36 -19.31 -2.98
N ILE A 136 7.58 -18.23 -2.25
CA ILE A 136 6.70 -17.05 -2.22
C ILE A 136 7.31 -15.94 -3.08
N CYS A 137 6.57 -15.45 -4.08
CA CYS A 137 7.02 -14.33 -4.93
C CYS A 137 6.95 -12.98 -4.20
N SER A 138 5.79 -12.71 -3.59
CA SER A 138 5.52 -11.47 -2.86
C SER A 138 4.91 -11.80 -1.49
N PRO A 139 5.39 -11.19 -0.40
CA PRO A 139 4.83 -11.41 0.93
C PRO A 139 3.42 -10.79 1.04
N GLU A 140 2.70 -11.13 2.10
CA GLU A 140 1.39 -10.55 2.38
C GLU A 140 1.49 -9.05 2.71
N CYS A 141 0.60 -8.25 2.13
CA CYS A 141 0.60 -6.81 2.37
C CYS A 141 0.15 -6.47 3.79
N PRO A 142 0.77 -5.46 4.43
CA PRO A 142 0.32 -4.95 5.71
C PRO A 142 -1.07 -4.31 5.59
N THR A 143 -1.76 -4.15 6.73
CA THR A 143 -3.05 -3.46 6.78
C THR A 143 -2.95 -2.04 6.23
N GLY A 144 -4.04 -1.54 5.62
CA GLY A 144 -4.04 -0.25 4.94
C GLY A 144 -3.31 -0.23 3.59
N HIS A 145 -2.82 -1.37 3.09
CA HIS A 145 -2.18 -1.49 1.78
C HIS A 145 -2.95 -2.46 0.88
N ARG A 146 -3.16 -2.05 -0.37
CA ARG A 146 -3.77 -2.88 -1.41
C ARG A 146 -2.71 -3.56 -2.27
N LYS A 147 -3.06 -4.72 -2.84
CA LYS A 147 -2.24 -5.44 -3.80
C LYS A 147 -2.35 -4.81 -5.19
N LEU A 148 -1.21 -4.42 -5.76
CA LEU A 148 -1.08 -4.07 -7.17
C LEU A 148 -0.43 -5.25 -7.89
N GLN A 149 -1.13 -5.85 -8.85
CA GLN A 149 -0.57 -6.96 -9.63
C GLN A 149 0.55 -6.43 -10.54
N THR A 150 1.78 -6.86 -10.27
CA THR A 150 2.97 -6.43 -11.02
C THR A 150 3.57 -7.66 -11.70
N GLY A 151 3.66 -7.62 -13.03
CA GLY A 151 4.29 -8.66 -13.84
C GLY A 151 3.33 -9.69 -14.45
N GLN A 152 3.89 -10.83 -14.87
CA GLN A 152 3.19 -11.85 -15.66
C GLN A 152 2.43 -12.89 -14.80
N HIS A 153 2.80 -13.05 -13.53
CA HIS A 153 2.25 -14.08 -12.63
C HIS A 153 1.31 -13.48 -11.57
N LYS A 154 0.17 -14.13 -11.32
CA LYS A 154 -0.84 -13.69 -10.33
C LYS A 154 -0.36 -13.69 -8.87
N CYS A 155 0.70 -14.46 -8.56
CA CYS A 155 1.27 -14.54 -7.21
C CYS A 155 2.26 -13.40 -6.91
N CYS A 156 2.65 -12.62 -7.92
CA CYS A 156 3.58 -11.51 -7.77
C CYS A 156 2.81 -10.19 -7.77
N PHE A 157 2.98 -9.40 -6.71
CA PHE A 157 2.30 -8.13 -6.53
C PHE A 157 3.11 -7.18 -5.65
N ASP A 158 2.89 -5.89 -5.87
CA ASP A 158 3.42 -4.83 -5.01
C ASP A 158 2.36 -4.36 -4.03
N CYS A 159 2.78 -3.96 -2.83
CA CYS A 159 1.90 -3.40 -1.82
C CYS A 159 1.88 -1.88 -1.96
N LEU A 160 0.71 -1.32 -2.30
CA LEU A 160 0.50 0.11 -2.38
C LEU A 160 -0.35 0.60 -1.22
N ALA A 161 0.08 1.68 -0.58
CA ALA A 161 -0.71 2.35 0.45
C ALA A 161 -2.07 2.80 -0.12
N CYS A 162 -3.12 2.60 0.66
CA CYS A 162 -4.42 3.17 0.34
C CYS A 162 -4.35 4.70 0.45
N PRO A 163 -4.86 5.45 -0.55
CA PRO A 163 -4.85 6.90 -0.52
C PRO A 163 -5.71 7.46 0.62
N ALA A 164 -5.52 8.74 0.96
CA ALA A 164 -6.35 9.42 1.94
C ALA A 164 -7.86 9.34 1.57
N HIS A 165 -8.74 9.38 2.58
CA HIS A 165 -10.18 9.11 2.45
C HIS A 165 -10.54 7.64 2.12
N THR A 166 -9.56 6.75 2.03
CA THR A 166 -9.80 5.31 1.88
C THR A 166 -9.11 4.50 2.97
N PHE A 167 -9.65 3.31 3.26
CA PHE A 167 -9.14 2.41 4.27
C PHE A 167 -9.16 0.97 3.79
N LEU A 168 -8.37 0.11 4.44
CA LEU A 168 -8.42 -1.32 4.21
C LEU A 168 -8.15 -2.11 5.50
N ASN A 169 -9.19 -2.78 5.99
CA ASN A 169 -9.16 -3.57 7.22
C ASN A 169 -8.60 -4.99 7.01
N SER A 170 -8.88 -5.61 5.85
CA SER A 170 -8.45 -6.98 5.53
C SER A 170 -7.17 -7.02 4.71
N THR A 171 -6.28 -7.97 5.01
CA THR A 171 -5.17 -8.33 4.11
C THR A 171 -5.72 -9.00 2.85
N GLY A 172 -5.03 -8.84 1.71
CA GLY A 172 -5.36 -9.58 0.49
C GLY A 172 -6.20 -8.84 -0.57
N SER A 173 -6.80 -7.69 -0.26
CA SER A 173 -7.61 -6.94 -1.23
C SER A 173 -6.74 -6.20 -2.26
N THR A 174 -7.26 -6.06 -3.48
CA THR A 174 -6.69 -5.24 -4.56
C THR A 174 -7.27 -3.82 -4.61
N TRP A 175 -8.33 -3.56 -3.84
CA TRP A 175 -9.03 -2.28 -3.83
C TRP A 175 -9.26 -1.78 -2.40
N CYS A 176 -9.19 -0.46 -2.23
CA CYS A 176 -9.41 0.22 -0.95
C CYS A 176 -10.88 0.65 -0.83
N GLN A 177 -11.43 0.60 0.38
CA GLN A 177 -12.79 1.04 0.68
C GLN A 177 -12.80 2.54 0.98
N ALA A 178 -13.82 3.26 0.52
CA ALA A 178 -13.97 4.68 0.85
C ALA A 178 -14.62 4.86 2.23
N CYS A 179 -14.19 5.88 2.98
CA CYS A 179 -14.85 6.28 4.21
C CYS A 179 -16.19 6.99 3.94
N GLU A 180 -17.07 7.00 4.95
CA GLU A 180 -18.33 7.74 4.89
C GLU A 180 -18.12 9.27 4.88
N LEU A 181 -19.16 10.03 4.49
CA LEU A 181 -19.07 11.48 4.25
C LEU A 181 -18.59 12.29 5.47
N HIS A 182 -18.91 11.82 6.69
CA HIS A 182 -18.56 12.46 7.96
C HIS A 182 -17.24 11.96 8.55
N GLN A 183 -16.66 10.93 7.92
CA GLN A 183 -15.42 10.29 8.33
C GLN A 183 -14.28 10.66 7.38
N TRP A 184 -13.07 10.34 7.81
CA TRP A 184 -11.84 10.55 7.07
C TRP A 184 -10.77 9.57 7.54
N SER A 185 -9.88 9.17 6.64
CA SER A 185 -8.71 8.33 6.94
C SER A 185 -7.45 8.93 6.30
N THR A 186 -6.31 8.77 6.96
CA THR A 186 -5.01 9.14 6.41
C THR A 186 -4.52 8.10 5.42
N GLU A 187 -3.44 8.39 4.69
CA GLU A 187 -2.78 7.39 3.85
C GLU A 187 -2.37 6.16 4.68
N ALA A 188 -2.43 4.96 4.08
CA ALA A 188 -2.12 3.67 4.72
C ALA A 188 -2.97 3.31 5.96
N SER A 189 -4.17 3.89 6.11
CA SER A 189 -5.05 3.61 7.24
C SER A 189 -5.84 2.32 7.09
N ASN A 190 -6.06 1.64 8.22
CA ASN A 190 -6.95 0.48 8.33
C ASN A 190 -8.35 0.84 8.88
N VAL A 191 -8.55 2.08 9.35
CA VAL A 191 -9.78 2.55 9.98
C VAL A 191 -10.16 3.95 9.47
N CYS A 192 -11.44 4.26 9.49
CA CYS A 192 -11.96 5.61 9.28
C CYS A 192 -12.21 6.29 10.63
N LEU A 193 -11.83 7.56 10.74
CA LEU A 193 -11.98 8.40 11.93
C LEU A 193 -13.01 9.49 11.64
N ASP A 194 -13.78 9.92 12.65
CA ASP A 194 -14.67 11.06 12.49
C ASP A 194 -13.89 12.36 12.25
N ARG A 195 -14.40 13.21 11.36
CA ARG A 195 -13.76 14.48 11.03
C ARG A 195 -13.77 15.41 12.25
N THR A 196 -12.61 15.97 12.57
CA THR A 196 -12.49 17.02 13.58
C THR A 196 -13.13 18.31 13.06
N VAL A 197 -14.06 18.87 13.82
CA VAL A 197 -14.61 20.21 13.53
C VAL A 197 -13.62 21.28 14.01
N LEU A 198 -13.14 22.12 13.09
CA LEU A 198 -12.31 23.27 13.46
C LEU A 198 -13.22 24.36 14.02
N LEU A 199 -13.17 24.56 15.34
CA LEU A 199 -13.98 25.53 16.06
C LEU A 199 -13.12 26.70 16.55
N LEU A 200 -13.65 27.92 16.50
CA LEU A 200 -13.10 29.04 17.25
C LEU A 200 -13.55 28.91 18.72
N ALA A 201 -12.90 27.99 19.43
CA ALA A 201 -13.19 27.70 20.84
C ALA A 201 -12.97 28.93 21.72
N TRP A 202 -13.79 29.10 22.76
CA TRP A 202 -13.71 30.22 23.70
C TRP A 202 -12.31 30.32 24.34
N ASP A 203 -11.68 29.19 24.62
CA ASP A 203 -10.41 29.09 25.32
C ASP A 203 -9.17 29.18 24.41
N ALA A 204 -9.34 29.30 23.09
CA ALA A 204 -8.22 29.43 22.17
C ALA A 204 -7.55 30.82 22.30
N PRO A 205 -6.22 30.94 22.21
CA PRO A 205 -5.52 32.23 22.39
C PRO A 205 -5.93 33.26 21.34
N LEU A 206 -6.19 32.83 20.10
CA LEU A 206 -6.73 33.67 19.03
C LEU A 206 -8.14 34.19 19.39
N SER A 207 -8.98 33.33 19.97
CA SER A 207 -10.34 33.68 20.38
C SER A 207 -10.33 34.72 21.50
N LEU A 208 -9.49 34.51 22.51
CA LEU A 208 -9.31 35.45 23.61
C LEU A 208 -8.85 36.84 23.10
N ALA A 209 -7.87 36.88 22.20
CA ALA A 209 -7.39 38.13 21.61
C ALA A 209 -8.51 38.87 20.85
N LEU A 210 -9.31 38.15 20.07
CA LEU A 210 -10.46 38.71 19.34
C LEU A 210 -11.57 39.19 20.29
N LEU A 211 -11.84 38.48 21.39
CA LEU A 211 -12.82 38.88 22.40
C LEU A 211 -12.38 40.14 23.16
N VAL A 212 -11.10 40.27 23.48
CA VAL A 212 -10.56 41.50 24.10
C VAL A 212 -10.70 42.68 23.14
N LEU A 213 -10.33 42.50 21.87
CA LEU A 213 -10.51 43.54 20.85
C LEU A 213 -11.98 43.94 20.71
N LEU A 214 -12.88 42.96 20.70
CA LEU A 214 -14.32 43.18 20.64
C LEU A 214 -14.86 43.94 21.87
N ALA A 215 -14.41 43.59 23.07
CA ALA A 215 -14.80 44.28 24.29
C ALA A 215 -14.34 45.75 24.27
N LEU A 216 -13.11 46.00 23.82
CA LEU A 216 -12.57 47.35 23.66
C LEU A 216 -13.37 48.16 22.63
N THR A 217 -13.71 47.57 21.47
CA THR A 217 -14.51 48.28 20.46
C THR A 217 -15.92 48.60 20.94
N LEU A 218 -16.58 47.66 21.63
CA LEU A 218 -17.89 47.90 22.25
C LEU A 218 -17.84 48.98 23.32
N PHE A 219 -16.82 48.98 24.18
CA PHE A 219 -16.65 50.01 25.21
C PHE A 219 -16.44 51.40 24.61
N MET A 220 -15.61 51.52 23.57
CA MET A 220 -15.34 52.79 22.89
C MET A 220 -16.56 53.32 22.12
N THR A 221 -17.26 52.45 21.40
CA THR A 221 -18.46 52.82 20.63
C THR A 221 -19.64 53.16 21.53
N LEU A 222 -19.86 52.42 22.62
CA LEU A 222 -20.89 52.72 23.60
C LEU A 222 -20.58 53.99 24.39
N GLY A 223 -19.34 54.15 24.86
CA GLY A 223 -18.88 55.34 25.58
C GLY A 223 -19.02 56.61 24.75
N SER A 224 -18.56 56.58 23.50
CA SER A 224 -18.75 57.70 22.57
C SER A 224 -20.23 57.98 22.27
N GLY A 225 -21.05 56.94 22.14
CA GLY A 225 -22.51 57.07 22.00
C GLY A 225 -23.16 57.76 23.19
N VAL A 226 -22.82 57.36 24.42
CA VAL A 226 -23.34 57.98 25.66
C VAL A 226 -22.91 59.44 25.77
N VAL A 227 -21.64 59.75 25.53
CA VAL A 227 -21.13 61.13 25.54
C VAL A 227 -21.88 61.97 24.50
N PHE A 228 -22.11 61.43 23.32
CA PHE A 228 -22.84 62.12 22.25
C PHE A 228 -24.31 62.35 22.62
N LEU A 229 -24.97 61.37 23.26
CA LEU A 229 -26.36 61.49 23.73
C LEU A 229 -26.50 62.56 24.82
N LEU A 230 -25.60 62.59 25.79
CA LEU A 230 -25.62 63.59 26.87
C LEU A 230 -25.33 65.01 26.35
N ASN A 231 -24.51 65.14 25.31
CA ASN A 231 -24.08 66.42 24.74
C ASN A 231 -24.78 66.74 23.39
N LEU A 232 -25.92 66.12 23.10
CA LEU A 232 -26.68 66.27 21.85
C LEU A 232 -27.03 67.72 21.51
N GLY A 233 -27.21 68.57 22.53
CA GLY A 233 -27.51 69.98 22.40
C GLY A 233 -26.30 70.89 22.11
N THR A 234 -25.08 70.36 22.19
CA THR A 234 -23.86 71.17 21.98
C THR A 234 -23.65 71.46 20.48
N PRO A 235 -23.15 72.66 20.12
CA PRO A 235 -22.85 72.99 18.73
C PRO A 235 -21.81 72.04 18.12
N VAL A 236 -20.92 71.49 18.94
CA VAL A 236 -19.91 70.49 18.54
C VAL A 236 -20.58 69.20 18.06
N ALA A 237 -21.54 68.64 18.82
CA ALA A 237 -22.26 67.43 18.43
C ALA A 237 -23.10 67.63 17.16
N LYS A 238 -23.70 68.82 17.01
CA LYS A 238 -24.49 69.17 15.82
C LYS A 238 -23.64 69.25 14.56
N SER A 239 -22.43 69.83 14.65
CA SER A 239 -21.45 69.88 13.54
C SER A 239 -20.90 68.49 13.20
N ALA A 240 -20.61 67.66 14.21
CA ALA A 240 -20.11 66.29 14.02
C ALA A 240 -21.12 65.37 13.31
N GLY A 241 -22.42 65.66 13.38
CA GLY A 241 -23.46 65.03 12.55
C GLY A 241 -24.78 64.72 13.23
N GLY A 242 -24.93 65.15 14.48
CA GLY A 242 -26.15 64.96 15.26
C GLY A 242 -26.65 63.52 15.16
N ARG A 243 -27.91 63.38 14.74
CA ARG A 243 -28.62 62.08 14.70
C ARG A 243 -27.97 61.05 13.77
N THR A 244 -27.31 61.47 12.69
CA THR A 244 -26.66 60.53 11.75
C THR A 244 -25.43 59.84 12.34
N CYS A 245 -24.69 60.54 13.22
CA CYS A 245 -23.56 59.98 13.95
C CYS A 245 -24.02 58.90 14.95
N LEU A 246 -25.17 59.12 15.62
CA LEU A 246 -25.76 58.12 16.51
C LEU A 246 -26.20 56.85 15.75
N VAL A 247 -26.80 56.99 14.56
CA VAL A 247 -27.15 55.83 13.72
C VAL A 247 -25.91 55.04 13.32
N MET A 248 -24.82 55.73 12.96
CA MET A 248 -23.54 55.09 12.63
C MET A 248 -22.94 54.36 13.83
N LEU A 249 -22.93 54.96 15.02
CA LEU A 249 -22.43 54.34 16.25
C LEU A 249 -23.26 53.10 16.63
N LEU A 250 -24.59 53.17 16.53
CA LEU A 250 -25.46 52.02 16.75
C LEU A 250 -25.19 50.89 15.75
N ALA A 251 -25.03 51.21 14.46
CA ALA A 251 -24.69 50.22 13.45
C ALA A 251 -23.32 49.56 13.72
N LEU A 252 -22.32 50.32 14.15
CA LEU A 252 -21.01 49.79 14.53
C LEU A 252 -21.09 48.89 15.78
N THR A 253 -21.88 49.25 16.79
CA THR A 253 -22.10 48.39 17.98
C THR A 253 -22.77 47.07 17.60
N ALA A 254 -23.77 47.10 16.70
CA ALA A 254 -24.45 45.91 16.24
C ALA A 254 -23.53 45.00 15.39
N ALA A 255 -22.71 45.59 14.51
CA ALA A 255 -21.70 44.87 13.74
C ALA A 255 -20.62 44.23 14.63
N ALA A 256 -20.20 44.92 15.70
CA ALA A 256 -19.30 44.34 16.69
C ALA A 256 -19.98 43.17 17.42
N ALA A 257 -21.20 43.35 17.91
CA ALA A 257 -21.95 42.30 18.60
C ALA A 257 -22.19 41.05 17.73
N SER A 258 -22.30 41.19 16.40
CA SER A 258 -22.45 40.05 15.49
C SER A 258 -21.26 39.09 15.50
N ALA A 259 -20.06 39.58 15.86
CA ALA A 259 -18.87 38.75 15.99
C ALA A 259 -19.04 37.67 17.07
N LEU A 260 -19.86 37.93 18.11
CA LEU A 260 -20.16 36.94 19.16
C LEU A 260 -20.83 35.67 18.60
N CYS A 261 -21.59 35.79 17.50
CA CYS A 261 -22.24 34.64 16.85
C CYS A 261 -21.24 33.70 16.12
N HIS A 262 -19.96 34.09 16.00
CA HIS A 262 -18.92 33.26 15.39
C HIS A 262 -18.17 32.38 16.40
N PHE A 263 -18.28 32.66 17.70
CA PHE A 263 -17.54 31.96 18.75
C PHE A 263 -18.32 30.74 19.27
N GLY A 264 -17.57 29.68 19.60
CA GLY A 264 -18.13 28.48 20.19
C GLY A 264 -18.97 27.64 19.21
N LEU A 265 -19.71 26.67 19.76
CA LEU A 265 -20.47 25.71 18.96
C LEU A 265 -21.58 26.41 18.14
N PRO A 266 -21.80 25.99 16.87
CA PRO A 266 -22.85 26.54 16.04
C PRO A 266 -24.23 26.26 16.64
N SER A 267 -24.87 27.28 17.20
CA SER A 267 -26.27 27.22 17.59
C SER A 267 -27.17 27.65 16.41
N ARG A 268 -28.39 27.11 16.32
CA ARG A 268 -29.35 27.49 15.28
C ARG A 268 -29.56 29.01 15.15
N PRO A 269 -29.80 29.77 16.24
CA PRO A 269 -29.98 31.22 16.12
C PRO A 269 -28.67 31.93 15.72
N ALA A 270 -27.50 31.52 16.24
CA ALA A 270 -26.23 32.12 15.85
C ALA A 270 -25.94 31.91 14.36
N CYS A 271 -26.23 30.72 13.82
CA CYS A 271 -26.04 30.42 12.40
C CYS A 271 -26.92 31.27 11.48
N LEU A 272 -28.19 31.46 11.85
CA LEU A 272 -29.14 32.26 11.06
C LEU A 272 -28.87 33.76 11.16
N LEU A 273 -28.46 34.25 12.32
CA LEU A 273 -28.30 35.68 12.58
C LEU A 273 -26.93 36.23 12.16
N LYS A 274 -25.89 35.39 12.17
CA LYS A 274 -24.49 35.75 11.90
C LYS A 274 -24.29 36.60 10.64
N GLN A 275 -24.66 36.05 9.48
CA GLN A 275 -24.45 36.70 8.19
C GLN A 275 -25.33 37.94 7.99
N PRO A 276 -26.66 37.89 8.21
CA PRO A 276 -27.54 39.03 7.93
C PRO A 276 -27.29 40.20 8.88
N LEU A 277 -27.03 39.95 10.18
CA LEU A 277 -26.83 41.02 11.15
C LEU A 277 -25.54 41.81 10.88
N PHE A 278 -24.47 41.12 10.49
CA PHE A 278 -23.23 41.77 10.07
C PHE A 278 -23.43 42.61 8.79
N VAL A 279 -24.01 42.01 7.75
CA VAL A 279 -24.19 42.68 6.45
C VAL A 279 -25.07 43.91 6.58
N PHE A 280 -26.23 43.79 7.22
CA PHE A 280 -27.16 44.92 7.40
C PHE A 280 -26.50 46.07 8.16
N SER A 281 -25.86 45.76 9.30
CA SER A 281 -25.21 46.76 10.15
C SER A 281 -24.05 47.47 9.41
N PHE A 282 -23.23 46.71 8.69
CA PHE A 282 -22.12 47.26 7.91
C PHE A 282 -22.61 48.15 6.77
N THR A 283 -23.67 47.74 6.05
CA THR A 283 -24.29 48.56 5.00
C THR A 283 -24.85 49.87 5.54
N VAL A 284 -25.55 49.85 6.68
CA VAL A 284 -26.06 51.07 7.32
C VAL A 284 -24.90 52.00 7.72
N CYS A 285 -23.81 51.45 8.27
CA CYS A 285 -22.62 52.21 8.61
C CYS A 285 -22.01 52.90 7.37
N LEU A 286 -21.79 52.15 6.29
CA LEU A 286 -21.25 52.70 5.04
C LEU A 286 -22.18 53.75 4.43
N ALA A 287 -23.50 53.53 4.43
CA ALA A 287 -24.47 54.51 3.96
C ALA A 287 -24.43 55.81 4.77
N CYS A 288 -24.25 55.73 6.10
CA CYS A 288 -24.09 56.92 6.93
C CYS A 288 -22.78 57.65 6.60
N VAL A 289 -21.67 56.93 6.40
CA VAL A 289 -20.38 57.53 6.03
C VAL A 289 -20.49 58.23 4.68
N THR A 290 -21.07 57.59 3.66
CA THR A 290 -21.20 58.18 2.32
C THR A 290 -22.05 59.44 2.34
N VAL A 291 -23.21 59.44 3.01
CA VAL A 291 -24.06 60.64 3.16
C VAL A 291 -23.27 61.80 3.78
N ARG A 292 -22.43 61.53 4.79
CA ARG A 292 -21.61 62.56 5.43
C ARG A 292 -20.50 63.06 4.51
N SER A 293 -19.82 62.16 3.79
CA SER A 293 -18.82 62.54 2.80
C SER A 293 -19.40 63.45 1.71
N PHE A 294 -20.60 63.18 1.21
CA PHE A 294 -21.29 64.04 0.24
C PHE A 294 -21.69 65.39 0.83
N GLN A 295 -22.21 65.43 2.07
CA GLN A 295 -22.56 66.68 2.74
C GLN A 295 -21.34 67.59 2.93
N VAL A 296 -20.21 67.04 3.35
CA VAL A 296 -18.95 67.78 3.50
C VAL A 296 -18.43 68.25 2.15
N GLY A 297 -18.38 67.36 1.15
CA GLY A 297 -17.90 67.68 -0.20
C GLY A 297 -18.70 68.82 -0.85
N ASN A 298 -20.03 68.74 -0.82
CA ASN A 298 -20.89 69.80 -1.37
C ASN A 298 -20.73 71.12 -0.61
N SER A 299 -20.59 71.09 0.72
CA SER A 299 -20.35 72.31 1.49
C SER A 299 -19.00 72.95 1.17
N THR A 300 -17.93 72.15 0.97
CA THR A 300 -16.62 72.68 0.60
C THR A 300 -16.59 73.25 -0.82
N ILE A 301 -17.25 72.57 -1.78
CA ILE A 301 -17.36 73.03 -3.17
C ILE A 301 -18.14 74.35 -3.23
N PHE A 302 -19.23 74.46 -2.48
CA PHE A 302 -20.03 75.69 -2.44
C PHE A 302 -19.26 76.86 -1.81
N GLN A 303 -18.47 76.61 -0.75
CA GLN A 303 -17.60 77.62 -0.14
C GLN A 303 -16.45 78.05 -1.07
N LEU A 304 -15.85 77.11 -1.81
CA LEU A 304 -14.83 77.39 -2.83
C LEU A 304 -15.42 78.22 -3.98
N HIS A 305 -16.62 77.90 -4.45
CA HIS A 305 -17.31 78.66 -5.50
C HIS A 305 -17.65 80.08 -5.03
N SER A 306 -18.16 80.22 -3.80
CA SER A 306 -18.42 81.54 -3.20
C SER A 306 -17.16 82.39 -3.02
N HIS A 307 -16.01 81.77 -2.73
CA HIS A 307 -14.73 82.48 -2.67
C HIS A 307 -14.22 82.87 -4.06
N TYR A 308 -14.50 82.06 -5.09
CA TYR A 308 -14.08 82.35 -6.47
C TYR A 308 -14.87 83.53 -7.07
N GLU A 309 -16.17 83.63 -6.78
CA GLU A 309 -17.05 84.75 -7.19
C GLU A 309 -16.75 86.08 -6.46
N LEU A 310 -15.98 86.05 -5.35
CA LEU A 310 -15.54 87.26 -4.64
C LEU A 310 -14.19 87.82 -5.14
N PHE A 311 -13.49 87.07 -5.99
CA PHE A 311 -12.19 87.45 -6.55
C PHE A 311 -12.23 87.87 -8.04
N TYR A 312 -13.42 87.85 -8.66
CA TYR A 312 -13.71 88.40 -10.00
C TYR A 312 -14.69 89.57 -9.89
#